data_AF-A0A351CDI9-F1
#
_entry.id   AF-A0A351CDI9-F1
#
_cell.length_a   1.000
_cell.length_b   1.000
_cell.length_c   1.000
_cell.angle_alpha   90.00
_cell.angle_beta   90.00
_cell.angle_gamma   90.00
#
_symmetry.space_group_name_H-M   'P 1'
#
loop_
_entity.id
_entity.type
_entity.pdbx_description
1 polymer ?
#
loop_
_entity_poly.entity_id
_entity_poly.type
_entity_poly.pdbx_seq_one_letter_code
_entity_poly.pdbx_strand_id
1 'polypeptide(L)'
;MKTDTILLDHGSGGKISHRLITDLMLPIFDNPMLAALHDGATLDIDGNRFALSTDTFVVDPIFFPGGSIGDLAVNGTVNDLAMCGAKPLYLSVGLIIEEGFSMTDLKKILKCMGIASEKAGVKVV
;
A
#
# COMPACT_ATOMS: atom_id res chain seq x y z
N MET A 1 -9.04 14.12 18.82
CA MET A 1 -8.83 12.74 19.36
C MET A 1 -8.96 12.76 20.89
N LYS A 2 -9.53 11.71 21.51
CA LYS A 2 -9.79 11.64 22.98
C LYS A 2 -8.95 10.57 23.70
N THR A 3 -7.95 10.00 23.02
CA THR A 3 -7.12 8.90 23.53
C THR A 3 -5.65 9.26 23.34
N ASP A 4 -4.85 9.15 24.41
CA ASP A 4 -3.41 9.44 24.40
C ASP A 4 -2.56 8.29 23.82
N THR A 5 -3.20 7.26 23.23
CA THR A 5 -2.55 6.05 22.73
C THR A 5 -3.12 5.61 21.38
N ILE A 6 -2.27 4.96 20.56
CA ILE A 6 -2.68 4.28 19.33
C ILE A 6 -3.27 2.91 19.70
N LEU A 7 -4.40 2.59 19.08
CA LEU A 7 -5.18 1.36 19.24
C LEU A 7 -5.38 0.68 17.89
N LEU A 8 -5.73 -0.60 17.87
CA LEU A 8 -5.99 -1.37 16.64
C LEU A 8 -7.01 -0.68 15.71
N ASP A 9 -8.04 -0.06 16.26
CA ASP A 9 -9.07 0.65 15.48
C ASP A 9 -8.51 1.77 14.60
N HIS A 10 -7.35 2.34 14.94
CA HIS A 10 -6.68 3.35 14.12
C HIS A 10 -6.08 2.76 12.83
N GLY A 11 -5.86 1.45 12.76
CA GLY A 11 -5.42 0.73 11.55
C GLY A 11 -6.53 -0.03 10.82
N SER A 12 -7.80 0.13 11.22
CA SER A 12 -8.93 -0.64 10.69
C SER A 12 -9.48 -0.15 9.34
N GLY A 13 -9.05 1.03 8.86
CA GLY A 13 -9.63 1.70 7.70
C GLY A 13 -10.99 2.36 7.96
N GLY A 14 -11.50 2.32 9.19
CA GLY A 14 -12.80 2.88 9.57
C GLY A 14 -12.76 4.37 9.95
N LYS A 15 -13.82 4.83 10.62
CA LYS A 15 -13.97 6.22 11.07
C LYS A 15 -12.84 6.69 11.99
N ILE A 16 -12.28 5.78 12.80
CA ILE A 16 -11.19 6.09 13.72
C ILE A 16 -9.87 6.29 12.96
N SER A 17 -9.56 5.42 11.99
CA SER A 17 -8.44 5.62 11.05
C SER A 17 -8.54 6.94 10.30
N HIS A 18 -9.73 7.24 9.76
CA HIS A 18 -9.95 8.49 9.04
C HIS A 18 -9.70 9.72 9.93
N ARG A 19 -10.16 9.70 11.18
CA ARG A 19 -9.90 10.79 12.14
C ARG A 19 -8.42 10.95 12.49
N LEU A 20 -7.67 9.84 12.61
CA LEU A 20 -6.21 9.93 12.82
C LEU A 20 -5.56 10.68 11.65
N ILE A 21 -5.95 10.37 10.42
CA ILE A 21 -5.41 11.02 9.24
C ILE A 21 -5.83 12.49 9.21
N THR A 22 -7.12 12.80 9.36
CA THR A 22 -7.64 14.17 9.22
C THR A 22 -7.25 15.11 10.36
N ASP A 23 -7.24 14.61 11.60
CA ASP A 23 -7.05 15.46 12.77
C ASP A 23 -5.57 15.59 13.16
N LEU A 24 -4.72 14.62 12.78
CA LEU A 24 -3.30 14.60 13.15
C LEU A 24 -2.37 14.71 11.94
N MET A 25 -2.51 13.82 10.94
CA MET A 25 -1.53 13.74 9.85
C MET A 25 -1.67 14.89 8.85
N LEU A 26 -2.90 15.19 8.42
CA LEU A 26 -3.17 16.26 7.43
C LEU A 26 -2.65 17.64 7.88
N PRO A 27 -2.91 18.11 9.11
CA PRO A 27 -2.39 19.41 9.54
C PRO A 27 -0.87 19.49 9.63
N ILE A 28 -0.19 18.36 9.86
CA ILE A 28 1.28 18.30 9.97
C ILE A 28 1.93 18.31 8.58
N PHE A 29 1.34 17.61 7.60
CA PHE A 29 1.89 17.47 6.25
C PHE A 29 1.14 18.29 5.21
N ASP A 30 0.50 19.40 5.62
CA ASP A 30 -0.48 20.14 4.84
C ASP A 30 -0.01 20.44 3.40
N ASN A 31 -0.71 19.83 2.43
CA ASN A 31 -0.54 20.10 1.01
C ASN A 31 -1.79 19.65 0.21
N PRO A 32 -2.04 20.26 -0.96
CA PRO A 32 -3.23 19.95 -1.76
C PRO A 32 -3.31 18.50 -2.25
N MET A 33 -2.17 17.84 -2.49
CA MET A 33 -2.16 16.46 -2.99
C MET A 33 -2.64 15.48 -1.91
N LEU A 34 -2.18 15.65 -0.68
CA LEU A 34 -2.58 14.81 0.45
C LEU A 34 -3.99 15.15 0.95
N ALA A 35 -4.38 16.43 0.91
CA ALA A 35 -5.71 16.90 1.34
C ALA A 35 -6.87 16.28 0.54
N ALA A 36 -6.61 15.74 -0.66
CA ALA A 36 -7.59 15.02 -1.45
C ALA A 36 -8.05 13.70 -0.79
N LEU A 37 -7.20 13.05 0.01
CA LEU A 37 -7.50 11.78 0.68
C LEU A 37 -8.06 10.69 -0.26
N HIS A 38 -7.51 10.59 -1.46
CA HIS A 38 -7.82 9.53 -2.43
C HIS A 38 -6.93 8.29 -2.20
N ASP A 39 -7.12 7.24 -3.00
CA ASP A 39 -6.30 6.00 -2.99
C ASP A 39 -4.83 6.23 -3.41
N GLY A 40 -4.50 7.44 -3.87
CA GLY A 40 -3.14 7.87 -4.19
C GLY A 40 -3.07 9.37 -4.50
N ALA A 41 -1.86 9.90 -4.56
CA ALA A 41 -1.59 11.27 -4.94
C ALA A 41 -1.36 11.40 -6.45
N THR A 42 -1.96 12.42 -7.06
CA THR A 42 -1.65 12.81 -8.45
C THR A 42 -0.61 13.93 -8.44
N LEU A 43 0.49 13.75 -9.17
CA LEU A 43 1.56 14.74 -9.31
C LEU A 43 1.64 15.21 -10.76
N ASP A 44 1.81 16.51 -10.96
CA ASP A 44 2.15 17.09 -12.25
C ASP A 44 3.64 17.43 -12.26
N ILE A 45 4.40 16.76 -13.13
CA ILE A 45 5.85 16.92 -13.25
C ILE A 45 6.17 17.14 -14.72
N ASP A 46 6.69 18.32 -15.04
CA ASP A 46 7.04 18.73 -16.41
C ASP A 46 5.87 18.55 -17.41
N GLY A 47 4.64 18.82 -16.98
CA GLY A 47 3.43 18.70 -17.80
C GLY A 47 2.93 17.25 -17.98
N ASN A 48 3.54 16.30 -17.29
CA ASN A 48 3.11 14.90 -17.25
C ASN A 48 2.43 14.59 -15.91
N ARG A 49 1.33 13.84 -15.99
CA ARG A 49 0.57 13.43 -14.81
C ARG A 49 1.01 12.05 -14.34
N PHE A 50 1.47 11.98 -13.10
CA PHE A 50 1.87 10.74 -12.42
C PHE A 50 0.90 10.44 -11.27
N ALA A 51 0.70 9.16 -10.99
CA ALA A 51 0.06 8.72 -9.76
C ALA A 51 1.09 8.02 -8.87
N LEU A 52 1.01 8.32 -7.57
CA LEU A 52 1.83 7.70 -6.54
C LEU A 52 0.90 7.18 -5.45
N SER A 53 1.00 5.89 -5.16
CA SER A 53 0.35 5.28 -4.01
C SER A 53 1.34 4.39 -3.27
N THR A 54 1.07 4.16 -1.99
CA THR A 54 1.87 3.28 -1.15
C THR A 54 0.94 2.60 -0.15
N ASP A 55 1.22 1.34 0.13
CA ASP A 55 0.49 0.57 1.11
C ASP A 55 1.42 -0.41 1.82
N THR A 56 1.12 -0.69 3.08
CA THR A 56 1.86 -1.67 3.88
C THR A 56 0.93 -2.82 4.24
N PHE A 57 1.37 -4.04 3.93
CA PHE A 57 0.55 -5.23 4.05
C PHE A 57 0.95 -6.04 5.28
N VAL A 58 -0.01 -6.31 6.16
CA VAL A 58 0.20 -6.99 7.46
C VAL A 58 -0.82 -8.12 7.68
N VAL A 59 -1.31 -8.72 6.60
CA VAL A 59 -2.33 -9.78 6.64
C VAL A 59 -1.83 -11.03 7.37
N ASP A 60 -2.70 -11.61 8.21
CA ASP A 60 -2.49 -12.86 8.93
C ASP A 60 -3.72 -13.78 8.70
N PRO A 61 -3.55 -15.02 8.21
CA PRO A 61 -2.28 -15.66 7.83
C PRO A 61 -1.66 -15.07 6.56
N ILE A 62 -0.33 -15.18 6.41
CA ILE A 62 0.42 -14.70 5.23
C ILE A 62 0.15 -15.53 3.95
N PHE A 63 -0.44 -16.72 4.09
CA PHE A 63 -1.00 -17.53 3.02
C PHE A 63 -2.45 -17.88 3.35
N PHE A 64 -3.35 -17.68 2.41
CA PHE A 64 -4.79 -17.85 2.61
C PHE A 64 -5.46 -18.44 1.36
N PRO A 65 -6.68 -18.97 1.47
CA PRO A 65 -7.43 -19.42 0.30
C PRO A 65 -7.56 -18.30 -0.73
N GLY A 66 -6.95 -18.48 -1.90
CA GLY A 66 -6.99 -17.50 -2.99
C GLY A 66 -5.75 -16.61 -3.14
N GLY A 67 -4.77 -16.68 -2.23
CA GLY A 67 -3.53 -15.91 -2.41
C GLY A 67 -2.56 -15.93 -1.23
N SER A 68 -1.62 -15.00 -1.30
CA SER A 68 -0.62 -14.73 -0.27
C SER A 68 -0.52 -13.24 0.00
N ILE A 69 0.20 -12.86 1.06
CA ILE A 69 0.60 -11.47 1.31
C ILE A 69 1.33 -10.85 0.10
N GLY A 70 2.07 -11.67 -0.67
CA GLY A 70 2.74 -11.20 -1.89
C GLY A 70 1.77 -10.86 -3.02
N ASP A 71 0.74 -11.69 -3.22
CA ASP A 71 -0.33 -11.39 -4.19
C ASP A 71 -1.08 -10.12 -3.77
N LEU A 72 -1.39 -10.00 -2.48
CA LEU A 72 -2.08 -8.84 -1.94
C LEU A 72 -1.25 -7.56 -2.13
N ALA A 73 0.06 -7.62 -1.85
CA ALA A 73 0.93 -6.46 -1.93
C ALA A 73 1.01 -5.85 -3.33
N VAL A 74 1.12 -6.71 -4.34
CA VAL A 74 1.16 -6.26 -5.75
C VAL A 74 -0.21 -5.81 -6.21
N ASN A 75 -1.25 -6.63 -6.04
CA ASN A 75 -2.57 -6.32 -6.58
C ASN A 75 -3.22 -5.11 -5.88
N GLY A 76 -3.02 -4.94 -4.56
CA GLY A 76 -3.51 -3.78 -3.82
C GLY A 76 -2.94 -2.48 -4.39
N THR A 77 -1.61 -2.37 -4.42
CA THR A 77 -0.95 -1.16 -4.94
C THR A 77 -1.27 -0.89 -6.41
N VAL A 78 -1.38 -1.94 -7.24
CA VAL A 78 -1.78 -1.80 -8.66
C VAL A 78 -3.22 -1.28 -8.77
N ASN A 79 -4.12 -1.75 -7.91
CA ASN A 79 -5.52 -1.30 -7.91
C ASN A 79 -5.62 0.17 -7.49
N ASP A 80 -4.89 0.61 -6.48
CA ASP A 80 -4.91 2.01 -6.03
C ASP A 80 -4.46 2.97 -7.14
N LEU A 81 -3.38 2.60 -7.84
CA LEU A 81 -2.91 3.36 -9.02
C LEU A 81 -3.96 3.36 -10.15
N ALA A 82 -4.64 2.23 -10.36
CA ALA A 82 -5.72 2.14 -11.36
C ALA A 82 -6.94 2.98 -10.98
N MET A 83 -7.30 3.05 -9.69
CA MET A 83 -8.40 3.90 -9.18
C MET A 83 -8.07 5.39 -9.31
N CYS A 84 -6.80 5.76 -9.27
CA CYS A 84 -6.33 7.10 -9.64
C CYS A 84 -6.43 7.40 -11.15
N GLY A 85 -6.88 6.45 -11.97
CA GLY A 85 -6.95 6.57 -13.43
C GLY A 85 -5.59 6.48 -14.13
N ALA A 86 -4.55 6.03 -13.42
CA ALA A 86 -3.22 5.87 -14.00
C ALA A 86 -3.04 4.49 -14.63
N LYS A 87 -2.07 4.40 -15.54
CA LYS A 87 -1.53 3.11 -15.99
C LYS A 87 -0.37 2.74 -15.06
N PRO A 88 -0.46 1.68 -14.25
CA PRO A 88 0.65 1.23 -13.41
C PRO A 88 1.85 0.82 -14.28
N LEU A 89 3.05 1.23 -13.88
CA LEU A 89 4.29 0.92 -14.62
C LEU A 89 5.33 0.24 -13.74
N TYR A 90 5.51 0.77 -12.52
CA TYR A 90 6.57 0.38 -11.60
C TYR A 90 6.04 0.26 -10.18
N LEU A 91 6.67 -0.62 -9.41
CA LEU A 91 6.44 -0.81 -7.98
C LEU A 91 7.79 -0.84 -7.26
N SER A 92 7.90 -0.18 -6.11
CA SER A 92 8.99 -0.44 -5.16
C SER A 92 8.53 -1.47 -4.12
N VAL A 93 9.45 -2.26 -3.58
CA VAL A 93 9.13 -3.25 -2.53
C VAL A 93 10.01 -3.05 -1.30
N GLY A 94 9.37 -2.76 -0.17
CA GLY A 94 9.98 -2.79 1.16
C GLY A 94 9.51 -4.01 1.94
N LEU A 95 10.43 -4.78 2.52
CA LEU A 95 10.12 -5.98 3.31
C LEU A 95 10.64 -5.80 4.74
N ILE A 96 9.78 -6.03 5.72
CA ILE A 96 10.14 -6.15 7.14
C ILE A 96 10.01 -7.64 7.47
N ILE A 97 11.14 -8.29 7.76
CA ILE A 97 11.21 -9.75 7.94
C ILE A 97 11.71 -10.05 9.35
N GLU A 98 10.95 -10.87 10.07
CA GLU A 98 11.31 -11.31 11.42
C GLU A 98 12.51 -12.28 11.40
N GLU A 99 13.37 -12.20 12.41
CA GLU A 99 14.45 -13.17 12.59
C GLU A 99 13.88 -14.59 12.74
N GLY A 100 14.48 -15.56 12.06
CA GLY A 100 14.02 -16.95 12.06
C GLY A 100 12.89 -17.25 11.07
N PHE A 101 12.46 -16.27 10.28
CA PHE A 101 11.45 -16.49 9.24
C PHE A 101 11.90 -17.52 8.17
N SER A 102 10.95 -18.33 7.70
CA SER A 102 11.20 -19.42 6.75
C SER A 102 11.65 -18.90 5.38
N MET A 103 12.87 -19.24 4.97
CA MET A 103 13.38 -18.95 3.63
C MET A 103 12.54 -19.58 2.52
N THR A 104 11.93 -20.74 2.80
CA THR A 104 11.03 -21.40 1.85
C THR A 104 9.78 -20.57 1.62
N ASP A 105 9.22 -19.99 2.67
CA ASP A 105 8.01 -19.18 2.57
C ASP A 105 8.30 -17.80 1.99
N LEU A 106 9.43 -17.19 2.35
CA LEU A 106 9.89 -15.96 1.68
C LEU A 106 10.02 -16.15 0.17
N LYS A 107 10.63 -17.26 -0.29
CA LYS A 107 10.73 -17.57 -1.72
C LYS A 107 9.36 -17.72 -2.39
N LYS A 108 8.39 -18.34 -1.71
CA LYS A 108 7.02 -18.45 -2.23
C LYS A 108 6.37 -17.08 -2.35
N ILE A 109 6.46 -16.23 -1.33
CA ILE A 109 5.90 -14.87 -1.33
C ILE A 109 6.49 -14.06 -2.50
N LEU A 110 7.82 -14.03 -2.63
CA LEU A 110 8.49 -13.31 -3.73
C LEU A 110 8.11 -13.85 -5.11
N LYS A 111 7.91 -15.17 -5.23
CA LYS A 111 7.43 -15.78 -6.48
C LYS A 111 5.99 -15.36 -6.80
N CYS A 112 5.10 -15.32 -5.81
CA CYS A 112 3.74 -14.80 -5.97
C CYS A 112 3.75 -13.34 -6.41
N MET A 113 4.57 -12.50 -5.77
CA MET A 113 4.75 -11.10 -6.19
C MET A 113 5.21 -10.98 -7.64
N GLY A 114 6.19 -11.79 -8.06
CA GLY A 114 6.68 -11.83 -9.44
C GLY A 114 5.57 -12.18 -10.44
N ILE A 115 4.80 -13.22 -10.17
CA ILE A 115 3.68 -13.66 -11.01
C ILE A 115 2.58 -12.59 -11.09
N ALA A 116 2.21 -11.98 -9.96
CA ALA A 116 1.22 -10.92 -9.91
C ALA A 116 1.70 -9.69 -10.70
N SER A 117 2.97 -9.33 -10.59
CA SER A 117 3.56 -8.19 -11.30
C SER A 117 3.57 -8.42 -12.81
N GLU A 118 3.96 -9.62 -13.25
CA GLU A 118 3.92 -10.03 -14.65
C GLU A 118 2.50 -9.97 -15.20
N LYS A 119 1.52 -10.50 -14.47
CA LYS A 119 0.10 -10.49 -14.86
C LYS A 119 -0.45 -9.07 -14.98
N ALA A 120 -0.04 -8.16 -14.09
CA ALA A 120 -0.44 -6.76 -14.13
C ALA A 120 0.35 -5.92 -15.16
N GLY A 121 1.41 -6.49 -15.77
CA GLY A 121 2.27 -5.77 -16.70
C GLY A 121 3.13 -4.68 -16.04
N VAL A 122 3.41 -4.81 -14.74
CA VAL A 122 4.23 -3.87 -13.96
C VAL A 122 5.58 -4.46 -13.62
N LYS A 123 6.56 -3.62 -13.32
CA LYS A 123 7.90 -4.05 -12.89
C LYS A 123 8.16 -3.65 -11.45
N VAL A 124 8.62 -4.59 -10.64
CA VAL A 124 9.24 -4.27 -9.35
C VAL A 124 10.64 -3.72 -9.64
N VAL A 125 10.96 -2.52 -9.14
CA VAL A 125 12.22 -1.78 -9.37
C VAL A 125 12.89 -1.37 -8.07
#